data_AF-A0A3D2L3B0-F1
#
_entry.id   AF-A0A3D2L3B0-F1
#
_cell.length_a   1.000
_cell.length_b   1.000
_cell.length_c   1.000
_cell.angle_alpha   90.00
_cell.angle_beta   90.00
_cell.angle_gamma   90.00
#
_symmetry.space_group_name_H-M   'P 1'
#
loop_
_entity.id
_entity.type
_entity.pdbx_description
1 polymer ?
#
loop_
_entity_poly.entity_id
_entity_poly.type
_entity_poly.pdbx_seq_one_letter_code
_entity_poly.pdbx_strand_id
1 'polypeptide(L)'
;KIDRLMACYNKHPLTGEISMSDAAGKESKLYSKRPKLLNAGGGLASTVRDYHRFCLMLMRGGTLDGARIISPKTWEFMRQNHLPDGKTIKEMGDKTFSEARMEGNGFGLGGSVLTDPVASMQPSSLGNFSWGGLASTFFWIDPEEEMVVIQATQMIPSGTYPIRPQLQQLVYAAVDW
;
A
#
# COMPACT_ATOMS: atom_id res chain seq x y z
N LYS A 1 8.55 -17.87 -9.27
CA LYS A 1 7.38 -17.91 -8.37
C LYS A 1 6.06 -17.70 -9.14
N ILE A 2 6.02 -17.97 -10.46
CA ILE A 2 4.81 -17.74 -11.27
C ILE A 2 3.68 -18.67 -10.84
N ASP A 3 4.02 -19.88 -10.39
CA ASP A 3 3.18 -20.87 -9.73
C ASP A 3 2.38 -20.35 -8.52
N ARG A 4 2.81 -19.24 -7.92
CA ARG A 4 2.15 -18.61 -6.76
C ARG A 4 1.32 -17.38 -7.14
N LEU A 5 1.29 -17.00 -8.41
CA LEU A 5 0.50 -15.86 -8.89
C LEU A 5 -0.98 -16.24 -8.91
N MET A 6 -1.78 -15.47 -8.19
CA MET A 6 -3.23 -15.64 -8.13
C MET A 6 -3.91 -14.91 -9.30
N ALA A 7 -5.09 -15.39 -9.70
CA ALA A 7 -5.92 -14.68 -10.66
C ALA A 7 -6.39 -13.35 -10.08
N CYS A 8 -6.54 -12.36 -10.95
CA CYS A 8 -7.05 -11.03 -10.60
C CYS A 8 -8.43 -10.82 -11.22
N TYR A 9 -9.32 -10.18 -10.46
CA TYR A 9 -10.71 -9.99 -10.82
C TYR A 9 -11.06 -8.51 -10.89
N ASN A 10 -12.05 -8.19 -11.71
CA ASN A 10 -12.65 -6.86 -11.84
C ASN A 10 -14.14 -6.96 -11.52
N LYS A 11 -14.66 -6.02 -10.73
CA LYS A 11 -16.10 -5.81 -10.54
C LYS A 11 -16.58 -4.63 -11.36
N HIS A 12 -17.52 -4.88 -12.27
CA HIS A 12 -18.12 -3.83 -13.08
C HIS A 12 -18.90 -2.84 -12.19
N PRO A 13 -18.67 -1.51 -12.29
CA PRO A 13 -19.19 -0.55 -11.32
C PRO A 13 -20.72 -0.37 -11.35
N LEU A 14 -21.36 -0.58 -12.52
CA LEU A 14 -22.82 -0.44 -12.66
C LEU A 14 -23.58 -1.74 -12.41
N THR A 15 -23.19 -2.83 -13.07
CA THR A 15 -23.88 -4.13 -12.97
C THR A 15 -23.48 -4.95 -11.75
N GLY A 16 -22.32 -4.66 -11.13
CA GLY A 16 -21.77 -5.45 -10.03
C GLY A 16 -21.21 -6.82 -10.44
N GLU A 17 -21.20 -7.14 -11.73
CA GLU A 17 -20.70 -8.40 -12.26
C GLU A 17 -19.18 -8.52 -12.00
N ILE A 18 -18.76 -9.71 -11.55
CA ILE A 18 -17.34 -10.01 -11.34
C ILE A 18 -16.83 -10.82 -12.52
N SER A 19 -15.77 -10.34 -13.14
CA SER A 19 -15.08 -10.99 -14.25
C SER A 19 -13.59 -11.12 -13.97
N MET A 20 -12.94 -12.10 -14.60
CA MET A 20 -11.50 -12.30 -14.47
C MET A 20 -10.74 -11.28 -15.32
N SER A 21 -9.90 -10.46 -14.68
CA SER A 21 -9.05 -9.47 -15.33
C SER A 21 -7.73 -10.07 -15.82
N ASP A 22 -7.11 -10.95 -15.05
CA ASP A 22 -5.89 -11.68 -15.43
C ASP A 22 -5.90 -13.08 -14.79
N ALA A 23 -5.40 -14.07 -15.51
CA ALA A 23 -5.39 -15.45 -15.04
C ALA A 23 -4.21 -15.72 -14.10
N ALA A 24 -4.33 -16.78 -13.31
CA ALA A 24 -3.27 -17.24 -12.41
C ALA A 24 -2.10 -17.88 -13.17
N GLY A 25 -0.95 -17.96 -12.52
CA GLY A 25 0.13 -18.83 -13.00
C GLY A 25 0.64 -18.51 -14.40
N LYS A 26 0.93 -19.58 -15.15
CA LYS A 26 1.44 -19.49 -16.53
C LYS A 26 0.42 -18.93 -17.51
N GLU A 27 -0.86 -18.90 -17.15
CA GLU A 27 -1.94 -18.36 -17.98
C GLU A 27 -2.07 -16.83 -17.86
N SER A 28 -1.39 -16.22 -16.87
CA SER A 28 -1.34 -14.75 -16.73
C SER A 28 -0.83 -14.11 -18.01
N LYS A 29 -1.58 -13.15 -18.57
CA LYS A 29 -1.13 -12.39 -19.73
C LYS A 29 -0.10 -11.33 -19.35
N LEU A 30 -0.14 -10.87 -18.11
CA LEU A 30 0.71 -9.80 -17.60
C LEU A 30 2.09 -10.28 -17.15
N TYR A 31 2.16 -11.47 -16.54
CA TYR A 31 3.35 -11.92 -15.81
C TYR A 31 3.94 -13.25 -16.29
N SER A 32 3.27 -13.99 -17.20
CA SER A 32 3.83 -15.24 -17.75
C SER A 32 5.07 -15.04 -18.62
N LYS A 33 5.27 -13.82 -19.14
CA LYS A 33 6.40 -13.45 -19.99
C LYS A 33 7.03 -12.16 -19.49
N ARG A 34 8.33 -11.98 -19.77
CA ARG A 34 9.02 -10.73 -19.46
C ARG A 34 8.40 -9.59 -20.29
N PRO A 35 7.98 -8.48 -19.67
CA PRO A 35 7.42 -7.37 -20.42
C PRO A 35 8.52 -6.66 -21.23
N LYS A 36 8.14 -6.06 -22.36
CA LYS A 36 9.06 -5.26 -23.20
C LYS A 36 9.53 -4.00 -22.48
N LEU A 37 8.68 -3.43 -21.63
CA LEU A 37 8.95 -2.25 -20.81
C LEU A 37 8.83 -2.62 -19.33
N LEU A 38 9.86 -2.31 -18.55
CA LEU A 38 9.82 -2.46 -17.10
C LEU A 38 9.12 -1.24 -16.49
N ASN A 39 7.91 -1.43 -15.97
CA ASN A 39 7.13 -0.37 -15.34
C ASN A 39 7.18 -0.48 -13.81
N ALA A 40 7.94 0.40 -13.16
CA ALA A 40 8.07 0.41 -11.70
C ALA A 40 6.79 0.89 -10.98
N GLY A 41 5.92 1.66 -11.64
CA GLY A 41 4.70 2.22 -11.04
C GLY A 41 3.54 1.22 -10.91
N GLY A 42 3.58 0.09 -11.62
CA GLY A 42 2.49 -0.90 -11.56
C GLY A 42 2.78 -2.27 -12.19
N GLY A 43 4.00 -2.53 -12.65
CA GLY A 43 4.38 -3.79 -13.29
C GLY A 43 5.06 -4.81 -12.36
N LEU A 44 5.11 -4.54 -11.05
CA LEU A 44 5.74 -5.43 -10.08
C LEU A 44 4.76 -6.51 -9.61
N ALA A 45 5.23 -7.77 -9.61
CA ALA A 45 4.58 -8.87 -8.92
C ALA A 45 5.50 -9.41 -7.83
N SER A 46 4.94 -9.72 -6.67
CA SER A 46 5.70 -10.20 -5.51
C SER A 46 4.84 -11.12 -4.64
N THR A 47 5.36 -11.51 -3.48
CA THR A 47 4.63 -12.32 -2.49
C THR A 47 4.52 -11.55 -1.18
N VAL A 48 3.49 -11.85 -0.37
CA VAL A 48 3.33 -11.22 0.96
C VAL A 48 4.62 -11.34 1.79
N ARG A 49 5.29 -12.49 1.75
CA ARG A 49 6.57 -12.71 2.44
C ARG A 49 7.67 -11.78 1.94
N ASP A 50 7.82 -11.61 0.64
CA ASP A 50 8.87 -10.75 0.08
C ASP A 50 8.56 -9.27 0.34
N TYR A 51 7.30 -8.88 0.23
CA TYR A 51 6.86 -7.51 0.52
C TYR A 51 6.99 -7.19 2.01
N HIS A 52 6.71 -8.16 2.89
CA HIS A 52 6.96 -8.05 4.34
C HIS A 52 8.43 -7.80 4.63
N ARG A 53 9.36 -8.47 3.95
CA ARG A 53 10.80 -8.20 4.11
C ARG A 53 11.16 -6.78 3.68
N PHE A 54 10.56 -6.26 2.62
CA PHE A 54 10.73 -4.86 2.22
C PHE A 54 10.22 -3.89 3.30
N CYS A 55 9.00 -4.09 3.81
CA CYS A 55 8.44 -3.25 4.87
C CYS A 55 9.26 -3.36 6.17
N LEU A 56 9.68 -4.56 6.55
CA LEU A 56 10.50 -4.80 7.74
C LEU A 56 11.89 -4.15 7.63
N MET A 57 12.47 -4.14 6.42
CA MET A 57 13.72 -3.41 6.15
C MET A 57 13.56 -1.90 6.42
N LEU A 58 12.44 -1.31 5.98
CA LEU A 58 12.14 0.10 6.26
C LEU A 58 11.87 0.35 7.75
N MET A 59 11.04 -0.48 8.39
CA MET A 59 10.75 -0.40 9.82
C MET A 59 12.03 -0.44 10.67
N ARG A 60 13.01 -1.26 10.27
CA ARG A 60 14.34 -1.37 10.90
C ARG A 60 15.36 -0.32 10.42
N GLY A 61 14.89 0.85 9.99
CA GLY A 61 15.76 1.97 9.62
C GLY A 61 16.63 1.72 8.38
N GLY A 62 16.12 0.94 7.43
CA GLY A 62 16.77 0.69 6.14
C GLY A 62 17.67 -0.55 6.08
N THR A 63 17.55 -1.46 7.05
CA THR A 63 18.42 -2.65 7.16
C THR A 63 17.63 -3.94 7.36
N LEU A 64 18.11 -5.04 6.77
CA LEU A 64 17.57 -6.37 7.01
C LEU A 64 18.64 -7.44 6.74
N ASP A 65 18.69 -8.48 7.57
CA ASP A 65 19.59 -9.64 7.43
C ASP A 65 21.07 -9.25 7.20
N GLY A 66 21.55 -8.25 7.94
CA GLY A 66 22.94 -7.76 7.86
C GLY A 66 23.24 -6.84 6.67
N ALA A 67 22.29 -6.61 5.77
CA ALA A 67 22.44 -5.69 4.64
C ALA A 67 21.77 -4.33 4.92
N ARG A 68 22.43 -3.25 4.49
CA ARG A 68 21.87 -1.89 4.47
C ARG A 68 21.45 -1.52 3.05
N ILE A 69 20.18 -1.16 2.87
CA ILE A 69 19.64 -0.69 1.59
C ILE A 69 19.56 0.82 1.57
N ILE A 70 19.06 1.43 2.66
CA ILE A 70 19.03 2.88 2.86
C ILE A 70 19.53 3.25 4.26
N SER A 71 19.93 4.50 4.45
CA SER A 71 20.28 4.99 5.79
C SER A 71 19.00 5.25 6.60
N PRO A 72 19.05 5.17 7.95
CA PRO A 72 17.90 5.52 8.78
C PRO A 72 17.48 6.99 8.56
N LYS A 73 18.45 7.89 8.33
CA LYS A 73 18.16 9.29 8.00
C LYS A 73 17.43 9.47 6.67
N THR A 74 17.77 8.66 5.67
CA THR A 74 17.04 8.63 4.39
C THR A 74 15.60 8.18 4.63
N TRP A 75 15.39 7.14 5.43
CA TRP A 75 14.04 6.67 5.76
C TRP A 75 13.20 7.71 6.51
N GLU A 76 13.78 8.34 7.54
CA GLU A 76 13.15 9.45 8.27
C GLU A 76 12.75 10.58 7.31
N PHE A 77 13.62 10.96 6.38
CA PHE A 77 13.34 12.01 5.41
C PHE A 77 12.26 11.61 4.40
N MET A 78 12.28 10.36 3.90
CA MET A 78 11.27 9.84 2.96
C MET A 78 9.87 9.87 3.55
N ARG A 79 9.73 9.70 4.87
CA ARG A 79 8.45 9.70 5.59
C ARG A 79 8.01 11.06 6.12
N GLN A 80 8.63 12.16 5.70
CA GLN A 80 8.07 13.48 5.98
C GLN A 80 6.99 13.82 4.96
N ASN A 81 6.12 14.79 5.28
CA ASN A 81 5.23 15.35 4.26
C ASN A 81 6.03 16.30 3.36
N HIS A 82 6.15 15.97 2.07
CA HIS A 82 6.87 16.79 1.08
C HIS A 82 5.93 17.67 0.26
N LEU A 83 4.64 17.71 0.58
CA LEU A 83 3.70 18.62 -0.06
C LEU A 83 3.91 20.07 0.45
N PRO A 84 3.77 21.07 -0.44
CA PRO A 84 4.00 22.47 -0.08
C PRO A 84 3.04 22.91 1.02
N ASP A 85 3.55 23.77 1.91
CA ASP A 85 2.80 24.35 3.04
C ASP A 85 2.17 23.32 3.99
N GLY A 86 2.68 22.08 4.00
CA GLY A 86 2.13 21.00 4.83
C GLY A 86 0.76 20.49 4.36
N LYS A 87 0.36 20.79 3.11
CA LYS A 87 -0.90 20.33 2.53
C LYS A 87 -1.03 18.81 2.51
N THR A 88 -2.27 18.35 2.42
CA THR A 88 -2.63 16.94 2.29
C THR A 88 -2.79 16.54 0.83
N ILE A 89 -2.81 15.22 0.57
CA ILE A 89 -3.08 14.67 -0.76
C ILE A 89 -4.47 15.14 -1.25
N LYS A 90 -5.44 15.28 -0.34
CA LYS A 90 -6.78 15.77 -0.70
C LYS A 90 -6.75 17.20 -1.23
N GLU A 91 -5.94 18.07 -0.63
CA GLU A 91 -5.88 19.49 -1.01
C GLU A 91 -5.11 19.71 -2.33
N MET A 92 -4.24 18.77 -2.69
CA MET A 92 -3.39 18.86 -3.89
C MET A 92 -3.85 17.99 -5.06
N GLY A 93 -4.80 17.07 -4.83
CA GLY A 93 -5.23 16.07 -5.80
C GLY A 93 -6.70 16.18 -6.21
N ASP A 94 -7.02 15.55 -7.35
CA ASP A 94 -8.40 15.39 -7.81
C ASP A 94 -9.09 14.19 -7.14
N LYS A 95 -10.38 13.99 -7.45
CA LYS A 95 -11.14 12.80 -7.01
C LYS A 95 -10.42 11.52 -7.47
N THR A 96 -10.13 10.61 -6.53
CA THR A 96 -9.44 9.34 -6.81
C THR A 96 -10.39 8.15 -6.72
N PHE A 97 -10.02 7.02 -7.35
CA PHE A 97 -10.72 5.73 -7.22
C PHE A 97 -10.21 4.87 -6.05
N SER A 98 -9.50 5.47 -5.10
CA SER A 98 -8.88 4.79 -3.95
C SER A 98 -9.82 4.81 -2.74
N GLU A 99 -9.85 3.73 -1.96
CA GLU A 99 -10.52 3.70 -0.64
C GLU A 99 -9.75 4.45 0.43
N ALA A 100 -8.46 4.74 0.20
CA ALA A 100 -7.66 5.47 1.16
C ALA A 100 -8.21 6.89 1.28
N ARG A 101 -8.50 7.31 2.51
CA ARG A 101 -8.86 8.70 2.81
C ARG A 101 -7.62 9.57 2.62
N MET A 102 -7.81 10.68 1.92
CA MET A 102 -6.72 11.60 1.57
C MET A 102 -6.67 12.78 2.54
N GLU A 103 -7.73 12.95 3.34
CA GLU A 103 -7.77 13.81 4.51
C GLU A 103 -6.73 13.37 5.55
N GLY A 104 -6.04 14.34 6.16
CA GLY A 104 -5.06 14.07 7.21
C GLY A 104 -3.83 13.29 6.75
N ASN A 105 -3.65 13.11 5.44
CA ASN A 105 -2.55 12.37 4.85
C ASN A 105 -1.75 13.27 3.90
N GLY A 106 -0.48 13.48 4.22
CA GLY A 106 0.51 14.07 3.33
C GLY A 106 1.07 13.06 2.33
N PHE A 107 2.03 13.50 1.51
CA PHE A 107 2.76 12.64 0.58
C PHE A 107 4.25 12.73 0.84
N GLY A 108 4.84 11.60 1.21
CA GLY A 108 6.28 11.44 1.35
C GLY A 108 6.95 11.04 0.03
N LEU A 109 8.21 10.66 0.12
CA LEU A 109 8.95 10.15 -1.04
C LEU A 109 8.63 8.66 -1.24
N GLY A 110 7.55 8.40 -2.00
CA GLY A 110 7.15 7.05 -2.43
C GLY A 110 5.85 6.53 -1.82
N GLY A 111 5.18 7.31 -0.96
CA GLY A 111 3.94 6.87 -0.33
C GLY A 111 3.28 7.96 0.50
N SER A 112 2.10 7.65 1.02
CA SER A 112 1.32 8.50 1.90
C SER A 112 1.91 8.49 3.31
N VAL A 113 1.84 9.64 3.98
CA VAL A 113 2.30 9.83 5.36
C VAL A 113 1.14 10.42 6.16
N LEU A 114 0.74 9.77 7.24
CA LEU A 114 -0.30 10.31 8.11
C LEU A 114 0.20 11.55 8.87
N THR A 115 -0.50 12.67 8.73
CA THR A 115 -0.19 13.94 9.40
C THR A 115 -1.26 14.36 10.41
N ASP A 116 -2.49 13.86 10.29
CA ASP A 116 -3.59 14.12 11.22
C ASP A 116 -4.54 12.90 11.31
N PRO A 117 -4.49 12.11 12.40
CA PRO A 117 -5.34 10.93 12.56
C PRO A 117 -6.83 11.30 12.69
N VAL A 118 -7.16 12.44 13.29
CA VAL A 118 -8.56 12.88 13.47
C VAL A 118 -9.17 13.24 12.12
N ALA A 119 -8.46 14.03 11.30
CA ALA A 119 -8.91 14.35 9.95
C ALA A 119 -9.02 13.12 9.06
N SER A 120 -8.10 12.14 9.21
CA SER A 120 -8.17 10.87 8.48
C SER A 120 -9.32 9.97 8.95
N MET A 121 -9.86 10.21 10.15
CA MET A 121 -10.88 9.41 10.82
C MET A 121 -10.50 7.91 10.89
N GLN A 122 -9.22 7.62 11.11
CA GLN A 122 -8.70 6.26 11.28
C GLN A 122 -7.76 6.24 12.50
N PRO A 123 -7.85 5.22 13.37
CA PRO A 123 -6.85 5.02 14.41
C PRO A 123 -5.51 4.68 13.73
N SER A 124 -4.46 5.38 14.14
CA SER A 124 -3.11 5.25 13.63
C SER A 124 -2.17 6.19 14.37
N SER A 125 -0.87 5.93 14.27
CA SER A 125 0.18 6.81 14.75
C SER A 125 0.60 7.85 13.70
N LEU A 126 1.07 9.01 14.17
CA LEU A 126 1.58 10.06 13.29
C LEU A 126 2.82 9.57 12.53
N GLY A 127 2.94 9.94 11.25
CA GLY A 127 4.05 9.48 10.41
C GLY A 127 3.95 8.04 9.94
N ASN A 128 2.82 7.35 10.18
CA ASN A 128 2.47 6.09 9.52
C ASN A 128 2.66 6.23 8.00
N PHE A 129 3.40 5.30 7.40
CA PHE A 129 3.70 5.31 5.97
C PHE A 129 2.97 4.20 5.25
N SER A 130 2.18 4.57 4.24
CA SER A 130 1.31 3.62 3.55
C SER A 130 1.23 3.87 2.04
N TRP A 131 0.87 2.84 1.29
CA TRP A 131 0.47 3.01 -0.10
C TRP A 131 -0.43 1.86 -0.58
N GLY A 132 -1.20 2.13 -1.63
CA GLY A 132 -2.16 1.20 -2.21
C GLY A 132 -1.83 0.78 -3.63
N GLY A 133 -2.25 -0.42 -4.00
CA GLY A 133 -2.25 -0.89 -5.38
C GLY A 133 -3.66 -1.00 -5.96
N LEU A 134 -3.75 -1.02 -7.29
CA LEU A 134 -5.01 -1.05 -8.04
C LEU A 134 -5.89 -2.27 -7.70
N ALA A 135 -5.27 -3.42 -7.47
CA ALA A 135 -5.94 -4.67 -7.15
C ALA A 135 -6.35 -4.79 -5.67
N SER A 136 -6.69 -3.67 -5.04
CA SER A 136 -7.07 -3.57 -3.62
C SER A 136 -5.97 -4.04 -2.64
N THR A 137 -4.72 -4.09 -3.10
CA THR A 137 -3.56 -4.31 -2.22
C THR A 137 -3.26 -3.05 -1.43
N PHE A 138 -2.76 -3.20 -0.21
CA PHE A 138 -2.42 -2.09 0.68
C PHE A 138 -1.36 -2.54 1.68
N PHE A 139 -0.55 -1.60 2.14
CA PHE A 139 0.31 -1.83 3.30
C PHE A 139 0.45 -0.55 4.09
N TRP A 140 0.80 -0.69 5.36
CA TRP A 140 1.33 0.41 6.14
C TRP A 140 2.45 -0.05 7.07
N ILE A 141 3.28 0.91 7.46
CA ILE A 141 4.37 0.76 8.41
C ILE A 141 4.15 1.82 9.47
N ASP A 142 4.03 1.37 10.71
CA ASP A 142 3.88 2.21 11.88
C ASP A 142 5.09 1.99 12.81
N PRO A 143 6.08 2.90 12.79
CA PRO A 143 7.24 2.77 13.65
C PRO A 143 6.95 3.03 15.14
N GLU A 144 5.88 3.75 15.48
CA GLU A 144 5.53 3.99 16.89
C GLU A 144 4.99 2.70 17.53
N GLU A 145 4.23 1.93 16.76
CA GLU A 145 3.67 0.63 17.17
C GLU A 145 4.56 -0.58 16.82
N GLU A 146 5.77 -0.34 16.28
CA GLU A 146 6.67 -1.38 15.72
C GLU A 146 5.94 -2.38 14.78
N MET A 147 5.02 -1.86 13.96
CA MET A 147 4.04 -2.65 13.23
C MET A 147 4.19 -2.53 11.70
N VAL A 148 4.07 -3.66 11.02
CA VAL A 148 3.89 -3.78 9.57
C VAL A 148 2.62 -4.54 9.29
N VAL A 149 1.76 -3.99 8.44
CA VAL A 149 0.58 -4.71 7.95
C VAL A 149 0.55 -4.71 6.43
N ILE A 150 0.19 -5.87 5.86
CA ILE A 150 0.08 -6.07 4.41
C ILE A 150 -1.27 -6.73 4.13
N GLN A 151 -2.08 -6.03 3.35
CA GLN A 151 -3.31 -6.52 2.73
C GLN A 151 -3.01 -6.89 1.27
N ALA A 152 -3.06 -8.19 0.96
CA ALA A 152 -2.87 -8.67 -0.40
C ALA A 152 -4.15 -9.31 -0.93
N THR A 153 -4.93 -8.52 -1.67
CA THR A 153 -6.12 -8.98 -2.39
C THR A 153 -5.87 -8.93 -3.90
N GLN A 154 -6.83 -9.39 -4.70
CA GLN A 154 -6.75 -9.43 -6.16
C GLN A 154 -8.07 -8.96 -6.80
N MET A 155 -8.57 -7.80 -6.35
CA MET A 155 -9.86 -7.24 -6.78
C MET A 155 -9.71 -5.80 -7.26
N ILE A 156 -10.22 -5.52 -8.45
CA ILE A 156 -10.21 -4.19 -9.11
C ILE A 156 -11.66 -3.70 -9.26
N PRO A 157 -11.94 -2.40 -9.09
CA PRO A 157 -11.02 -1.35 -8.63
C PRO A 157 -10.73 -1.44 -7.13
N SER A 158 -9.73 -0.69 -6.69
CA SER A 158 -9.33 -0.56 -5.28
C SER A 158 -10.42 -0.01 -4.35
N GLY A 159 -11.57 0.41 -4.92
CA GLY A 159 -12.79 0.98 -4.33
C GLY A 159 -13.94 0.00 -4.08
N THR A 160 -13.74 -1.29 -4.35
CA THR A 160 -14.84 -2.24 -4.48
C THR A 160 -15.50 -2.59 -3.15
N TYR A 161 -14.71 -2.69 -2.07
CA TYR A 161 -15.16 -3.11 -0.75
C TYR A 161 -14.28 -2.42 0.28
N PRO A 162 -14.82 -1.82 1.36
CA PRO A 162 -14.08 -0.94 2.28
C PRO A 162 -13.10 -1.69 3.21
N ILE A 163 -12.32 -2.61 2.68
CA ILE A 163 -11.46 -3.55 3.41
C ILE A 163 -10.31 -2.78 4.05
N ARG A 164 -9.75 -1.74 3.39
CA ARG A 164 -8.63 -0.96 3.94
C ARG A 164 -8.97 -0.30 5.29
N PRO A 165 -9.99 0.57 5.38
CA PRO A 165 -10.34 1.21 6.65
C PRO A 165 -10.84 0.20 7.69
N GLN A 166 -11.55 -0.86 7.28
CA GLN A 166 -12.01 -1.90 8.21
C GLN A 166 -10.83 -2.67 8.82
N LEU A 167 -9.88 -3.09 8.00
CA LEU A 167 -8.69 -3.81 8.47
C LEU A 167 -7.88 -2.94 9.43
N GLN A 168 -7.66 -1.67 9.08
CA GLN A 168 -6.91 -0.75 9.93
C GLN A 168 -7.58 -0.57 11.29
N GLN A 169 -8.88 -0.31 11.34
CA GLN A 169 -9.63 -0.22 12.60
C GLN A 169 -9.50 -1.47 13.45
N LEU A 170 -9.65 -2.65 12.84
CA LEU A 170 -9.56 -3.92 13.56
C LEU A 170 -8.14 -4.20 14.08
N VAL A 171 -7.11 -3.85 13.32
CA VAL A 171 -5.72 -4.02 13.74
C VAL A 171 -5.42 -3.13 14.95
N TYR A 172 -5.70 -1.82 14.86
CA TYR A 172 -5.42 -0.91 15.98
C TYR A 172 -6.31 -1.18 17.20
N ALA A 173 -7.53 -1.68 17.01
CA ALA A 173 -8.38 -2.11 18.13
C ALA A 173 -7.86 -3.35 18.85
N ALA A 174 -6.96 -4.12 18.23
CA ALA A 174 -6.36 -5.32 18.81
C ALA A 174 -5.03 -5.06 19.54
N VAL A 175 -4.57 -3.81 19.57
CA VAL A 175 -3.38 -3.39 20.29
C VAL A 175 -3.69 -3.33 21.79
N ASP A 176 -2.89 -4.02 22.63
CA ASP A 176 -3.22 -4.28 24.04
C ASP A 176 -2.07 -4.03 25.05
N TRP A 177 -1.07 -3.23 24.66
CA TRP A 177 0.15 -3.00 25.45
C TRP A 177 0.15 -1.71 26.27
#